data_AF-A0A7Y5CW07-F1
#
_entry.id   AF-A0A7Y5CW07-F1
#
_cell.length_a   1.000
_cell.length_b   1.000
_cell.length_c   1.000
_cell.angle_alpha   90.00
_cell.angle_beta   90.00
_cell.angle_gamma   90.00
#
_symmetry.space_group_name_H-M   'P 1'
#
loop_
_entity.id
_entity.type
_entity.pdbx_description
1 polymer ?
#
loop_
_entity_poly.entity_id
_entity_poly.type
_entity_poly.pdbx_seq_one_letter_code
_entity_poly.pdbx_strand_id
1 'polypeptide(L)'
;MSISERPEFESWLASMVRQHGEFTVLVVLTEIAETRVVPLASTYFHVIGDDVHWQDIVSMFAGSGHEWNGAAFFATKGHDGGPADHITATQRLRELEQKVTADRMVLNEGQFFDTLGRRIKIEPLAEV
;
A
#
# COMPACT_ATOMS: atom_id res chain seq x y z
N MET A 1 -13.47 -27.46 11.00
CA MET A 1 -13.07 -26.11 11.46
C MET A 1 -12.47 -25.42 10.26
N SER A 2 -13.26 -24.60 9.55
CA SER A 2 -12.75 -23.88 8.38
C SER A 2 -11.85 -22.78 8.89
N ILE A 3 -10.56 -22.89 8.64
CA ILE A 3 -9.65 -21.75 8.71
C ILE A 3 -10.10 -20.86 7.56
N SER A 4 -10.97 -19.89 7.82
CA SER A 4 -11.18 -18.81 6.87
C SER A 4 -9.81 -18.14 6.72
N GLU A 5 -9.12 -18.42 5.62
CA GLU A 5 -7.81 -17.84 5.33
C GLU A 5 -7.97 -16.32 5.35
N ARG A 6 -7.38 -15.70 6.37
CA ARG A 6 -7.34 -14.25 6.51
C ARG A 6 -6.54 -13.69 5.32
N PRO A 7 -7.07 -12.76 4.52
CA PRO A 7 -6.30 -12.04 3.50
C PRO A 7 -4.88 -11.68 3.96
N GLU A 8 -3.91 -11.77 3.04
CA GLU A 8 -2.51 -11.48 3.34
C GLU A 8 -2.31 -10.06 3.87
N PHE A 9 -3.16 -9.13 3.42
CA PHE A 9 -3.23 -7.76 3.95
C PHE A 9 -3.48 -7.71 5.46
N GLU A 10 -4.52 -8.39 5.96
CA GLU A 10 -4.89 -8.36 7.38
C GLU A 10 -3.84 -9.06 8.24
N SER A 11 -3.20 -10.11 7.70
CA SER A 11 -2.08 -10.77 8.35
C SER A 11 -0.86 -9.84 8.48
N TRP A 12 -0.56 -9.07 7.42
CA TRP A 12 0.49 -8.06 7.44
C TRP A 12 0.18 -6.92 8.42
N LEU A 13 -1.02 -6.35 8.34
CA LEU A 13 -1.44 -5.23 9.18
C LEU A 13 -1.35 -5.60 10.67
N ALA A 14 -1.91 -6.74 11.05
CA ALA A 14 -1.87 -7.21 12.43
C ALA A 14 -0.43 -7.43 12.92
N SER A 15 0.48 -7.88 12.04
CA SER A 15 1.91 -7.99 12.36
C SER A 15 2.55 -6.61 12.58
N MET A 16 2.26 -5.64 11.73
CA MET A 16 2.78 -4.28 11.85
C MET A 16 2.33 -3.61 13.14
N VAL A 17 1.04 -3.67 13.46
CA VAL A 17 0.47 -3.10 14.68
C VAL A 17 1.10 -3.74 15.93
N ARG A 18 1.26 -5.06 15.95
CA ARG A 18 1.91 -5.75 17.09
C ARG A 18 3.37 -5.36 17.27
N GLN A 19 4.12 -5.22 16.19
CA GLN A 19 5.57 -4.96 16.24
C GLN A 19 5.90 -3.48 16.44
N HIS A 20 5.07 -2.61 15.88
CA HIS A 20 5.38 -1.19 15.75
C HIS A 20 4.33 -0.27 16.38
N GLY A 21 3.17 -0.78 16.82
CA GLY A 21 2.09 0.06 17.30
C GLY A 21 1.44 0.86 16.18
N GLU A 22 1.12 2.12 16.44
CA GLU A 22 0.46 3.03 15.50
C GLU A 22 1.44 3.59 14.45
N PHE A 23 0.97 3.79 13.22
CA PHE A 23 1.79 4.30 12.11
C PHE A 23 0.95 4.94 11.02
N THR A 24 1.60 5.58 10.05
CA THR A 24 0.99 6.07 8.81
C THR A 24 1.30 5.11 7.68
N VAL A 25 0.32 4.87 6.81
CA VAL A 25 0.52 4.13 5.57
C VAL A 25 0.39 5.08 4.40
N LEU A 26 1.44 5.13 3.57
CA LEU A 26 1.40 5.78 2.27
C LEU A 26 0.97 4.75 1.24
N VAL A 27 0.10 5.14 0.32
CA VAL A 27 -0.49 4.26 -0.69
C VAL A 27 -0.25 4.83 -2.07
N VAL A 28 0.12 3.96 -3.01
CA VAL A 28 0.10 4.23 -4.45
C VAL A 28 -0.85 3.25 -5.13
N LEU A 29 -1.90 3.78 -5.77
CA LEU A 29 -2.81 3.01 -6.61
C LEU A 29 -2.23 2.87 -8.02
N THR A 30 -2.40 1.70 -8.61
CA THR A 30 -1.86 1.38 -9.92
C THR A 30 -2.86 0.66 -10.81
N GLU A 31 -2.75 0.91 -12.11
CA GLU A 31 -3.20 0.02 -13.17
C GLU A 31 -2.00 -0.85 -13.60
N ILE A 32 -2.18 -2.16 -13.46
CA ILE A 32 -1.27 -3.21 -13.90
C ILE A 32 -1.88 -3.78 -15.17
N ALA A 33 -1.21 -3.55 -16.30
CA ALA A 33 -1.50 -4.21 -17.56
C ALA A 33 -0.42 -5.26 -17.84
N GLU A 34 -0.55 -6.02 -18.94
CA GLU A 34 0.30 -7.18 -19.22
C GLU A 34 1.81 -6.90 -19.13
N THR A 35 2.27 -5.73 -19.56
CA THR A 35 3.70 -5.39 -19.62
C THR A 35 4.04 -4.04 -18.99
N ARG A 36 3.09 -3.41 -18.29
CA ARG A 36 3.30 -2.07 -17.71
C ARG A 36 2.55 -1.89 -16.39
N VAL A 37 3.13 -1.07 -15.53
CA VAL A 37 2.48 -0.60 -14.29
C VAL A 37 2.39 0.92 -14.32
N VAL A 38 1.17 1.44 -14.24
CA VAL A 38 0.84 2.86 -14.32
C VAL A 38 0.32 3.35 -12.97
N PRO A 39 1.01 4.26 -12.28
CA PRO A 39 0.50 4.91 -11.08
C PRO A 39 -0.70 5.80 -11.43
N LEU A 40 -1.79 5.69 -10.66
CA LEU A 40 -3.05 6.37 -10.92
C LEU A 40 -3.27 7.53 -9.94
N ALA A 41 -3.15 7.22 -8.65
CA ALA A 41 -3.35 8.16 -7.56
C ALA A 41 -2.55 7.71 -6.34
N SER A 42 -2.38 8.62 -5.39
CA SER A 42 -1.73 8.32 -4.12
C SER A 42 -2.58 8.86 -2.97
N THR A 43 -2.44 8.25 -1.80
CA THR A 43 -3.10 8.71 -0.58
C THR A 43 -2.32 8.25 0.64
N TYR A 44 -2.72 8.68 1.83
CA TYR A 44 -2.23 8.11 3.06
C TYR A 44 -3.35 8.03 4.11
N PHE A 45 -3.18 7.14 5.08
CA PHE A 45 -4.06 7.07 6.25
C PHE A 45 -3.26 6.63 7.48
N HIS A 46 -3.83 6.87 8.66
CA HIS A 46 -3.25 6.45 9.93
C HIS A 46 -3.86 5.13 10.38
N VAL A 47 -3.00 4.24 10.89
CA VAL A 47 -3.36 2.96 11.47
C VAL A 47 -3.18 3.08 12.98
N ILE A 48 -4.29 2.96 13.72
CA ILE A 48 -4.33 3.01 15.18
C ILE A 48 -4.42 1.59 15.78
N GLY A 49 -4.96 0.63 15.02
CA GLY A 49 -5.13 -0.77 15.41
C GLY A 49 -5.23 -1.68 14.19
N ASP A 50 -5.51 -2.97 14.39
CA ASP A 50 -5.59 -3.97 13.30
C ASP A 50 -7.01 -4.29 12.83
N ASP A 51 -7.98 -3.43 13.18
CA ASP A 51 -9.40 -3.55 12.79
C ASP A 51 -9.71 -3.08 11.36
N VAL A 52 -8.67 -2.85 10.53
CA VAL A 52 -8.86 -2.47 9.12
C VAL A 52 -8.86 -3.73 8.26
N HIS A 53 -9.99 -4.00 7.62
CA HIS A 53 -10.14 -5.14 6.72
C HIS A 53 -9.83 -4.76 5.28
N TRP A 54 -9.51 -5.75 4.45
CA TRP A 54 -9.23 -5.50 3.03
C TRP A 54 -10.44 -4.87 2.31
N GLN A 55 -11.66 -5.22 2.71
CA GLN A 55 -12.88 -4.65 2.12
C GLN A 55 -13.05 -3.15 2.42
N ASP A 56 -12.57 -2.67 3.58
CA ASP A 56 -12.60 -1.25 3.93
C ASP A 56 -11.67 -0.46 3.00
N ILE A 57 -10.49 -1.03 2.74
CA ILE A 57 -9.50 -0.48 1.80
C ILE A 57 -10.04 -0.42 0.38
N VAL A 58 -10.65 -1.51 -0.10
CA VAL A 58 -11.28 -1.55 -1.44
C VAL A 58 -12.38 -0.49 -1.56
N SER A 59 -13.21 -0.35 -0.52
CA SER A 59 -14.29 0.65 -0.48
C SER A 59 -13.73 2.07 -0.49
N MET A 60 -12.66 2.33 0.26
CA MET A 60 -11.96 3.62 0.27
C MET A 60 -11.39 3.97 -1.12
N PHE A 61 -10.75 3.01 -1.79
CA PHE A 61 -10.16 3.23 -3.12
C PHE A 61 -11.19 3.36 -4.23
N ALA A 62 -12.36 2.72 -4.11
CA ALA A 62 -13.47 2.94 -5.04
C ALA A 62 -13.90 4.43 -5.09
N GLY A 63 -13.73 5.17 -3.99
CA GLY A 63 -13.95 6.62 -3.94
C GLY A 63 -12.97 7.47 -4.74
N SER A 64 -11.85 6.90 -5.22
CA SER A 64 -10.85 7.63 -6.02
C SER A 64 -11.31 7.93 -7.45
N GLY A 65 -12.33 7.23 -7.96
CA GLY A 65 -12.78 7.36 -9.35
C GLY A 65 -11.88 6.70 -10.39
N HIS A 66 -10.83 5.98 -9.97
CA HIS A 66 -9.93 5.25 -10.85
C HIS A 66 -10.23 3.75 -10.88
N GLU A 67 -10.13 3.13 -12.06
CA GLU A 67 -10.10 1.67 -12.20
C GLU A 67 -8.70 1.17 -11.83
N TRP A 68 -8.52 0.76 -10.57
CA TRP A 68 -7.26 0.24 -10.05
C TRP A 68 -7.30 -1.29 -9.97
N ASN A 69 -6.14 -1.92 -10.14
CA ASN A 69 -6.00 -3.36 -9.91
C ASN A 69 -4.72 -3.74 -9.13
N GLY A 70 -3.98 -2.75 -8.65
CA GLY A 70 -2.92 -2.90 -7.66
C GLY A 70 -2.85 -1.72 -6.70
N ALA A 71 -2.45 -1.99 -5.46
CA ALA A 71 -2.22 -0.97 -4.43
C ALA A 71 -0.97 -1.30 -3.61
N ALA A 72 0.02 -0.40 -3.60
CA ALA A 72 1.26 -0.55 -2.85
C ALA A 72 1.23 0.27 -1.56
N PHE A 73 1.54 -0.37 -0.43
CA PHE A 73 1.45 0.17 0.92
C PHE A 73 2.84 0.32 1.54
N PHE A 74 3.15 1.51 2.03
CA PHE A 74 4.43 1.86 2.64
C PHE A 74 4.20 2.38 4.04
N ALA A 75 4.58 1.59 5.05
CA ALA A 75 4.47 1.99 6.44
C ALA A 75 5.54 3.02 6.80
N THR A 76 5.15 4.05 7.53
CA THR A 76 6.03 5.13 7.95
C THR A 76 5.61 5.71 9.29
N LYS A 77 6.57 6.27 10.04
CA LYS A 77 6.34 6.83 11.38
C LYS A 77 6.72 8.30 11.50
N GLY A 78 6.01 9.02 12.35
CA GLY A 78 6.38 10.36 12.80
C GLY A 78 7.71 10.36 13.57
N HIS A 79 8.20 11.56 13.86
CA HIS A 79 9.46 11.74 14.58
C HIS A 79 9.42 11.19 16.01
N ASP A 80 8.23 11.20 16.63
CA ASP A 80 7.95 10.68 17.97
C ASP A 80 7.75 9.15 18.01
N GLY A 81 7.82 8.48 16.85
CA GLY A 81 7.56 7.05 16.74
C GLY A 81 6.08 6.68 16.65
N GLY A 82 5.15 7.65 16.57
CA GLY A 82 3.73 7.44 16.27
C GLY A 82 3.41 7.61 14.78
N PRO A 83 2.13 7.83 14.42
CA PRO A 83 1.75 8.24 13.07
C PRO A 83 2.43 9.55 12.67
N ALA A 84 2.83 9.65 11.39
CA ALA A 84 3.36 10.90 10.84
C ALA A 84 2.27 11.98 10.79
N ASP A 85 2.62 13.22 11.13
CA ASP A 85 1.71 14.36 10.97
C ASP A 85 1.38 14.63 9.49
N HIS A 86 0.38 15.48 9.25
CA HIS A 86 -0.11 15.81 7.90
C HIS A 86 1.00 16.32 6.97
N ILE A 87 1.90 17.17 7.48
CA ILE A 87 2.97 17.80 6.68
C ILE A 87 3.99 16.73 6.27
N THR A 88 4.42 15.93 7.23
CA THR A 88 5.39 14.84 7.06
C THR A 88 4.83 13.77 6.13
N ALA A 89 3.58 13.35 6.31
CA ALA A 89 2.93 12.36 5.47
C ALA A 89 2.80 12.84 4.02
N THR A 90 2.36 14.09 3.82
CA THR A 90 2.24 14.70 2.49
C THR A 90 3.59 14.83 1.80
N GLN A 91 4.63 15.25 2.53
CA GLN A 91 5.99 15.34 1.99
C GLN A 91 6.49 13.97 1.54
N ARG A 92 6.38 12.95 2.40
CA ARG A 92 6.85 11.59 2.07
C ARG A 92 6.06 10.95 0.94
N LEU A 93 4.75 11.25 0.85
CA LEU A 93 3.92 10.78 -0.25
C LEU A 93 4.42 11.36 -1.58
N ARG A 94 4.74 12.67 -1.64
CA ARG A 94 5.32 13.30 -2.84
C ARG A 94 6.68 12.73 -3.21
N GLU A 95 7.54 12.47 -2.22
CA GLU A 95 8.84 11.84 -2.46
C GLU A 95 8.67 10.41 -3.01
N LEU A 96 7.71 9.66 -2.49
CA LEU A 96 7.36 8.34 -2.98
C LEU A 96 6.83 8.38 -4.42
N GLU A 97 5.93 9.32 -4.74
CA GLU A 97 5.41 9.53 -6.10
C GLU A 97 6.54 9.79 -7.10
N GLN A 98 7.50 10.64 -6.74
CA GLN A 98 8.66 10.94 -7.58
C GLN A 98 9.53 9.70 -7.81
N LYS A 99 9.80 8.93 -6.76
CA LYS A 99 10.55 7.67 -6.86
C LYS A 99 9.84 6.66 -7.73
N VAL A 100 8.56 6.42 -7.49
CA VAL A 100 7.74 5.50 -8.31
C VAL A 100 7.70 5.97 -9.75
N THR A 101 7.58 7.28 -10.00
CA THR A 101 7.60 7.87 -11.35
C THR A 101 8.93 7.64 -12.07
N ALA A 102 10.06 7.69 -11.35
CA ALA A 102 11.38 7.40 -11.90
C ALA A 102 11.62 5.90 -12.11
N ASP A 103 11.17 5.06 -11.19
CA ASP A 103 11.34 3.61 -11.23
C ASP A 103 10.14 2.88 -10.59
N ARG A 104 9.43 2.09 -11.40
CA ARG A 104 8.27 1.31 -10.94
C ARG A 104 8.66 0.17 -10.02
N MET A 105 9.91 -0.28 -10.01
CA MET A 105 10.38 -1.33 -9.12
C MET A 105 10.32 -0.93 -7.64
N VAL A 106 10.29 0.38 -7.34
CA VAL A 106 10.09 0.93 -5.98
C VAL A 106 8.79 0.42 -5.34
N LEU A 107 7.77 0.07 -6.14
CA LEU A 107 6.51 -0.53 -5.63
C LEU A 107 6.75 -1.83 -4.86
N ASN A 108 7.83 -2.57 -5.17
CA ASN A 108 8.22 -3.80 -4.48
C ASN A 108 8.89 -3.56 -3.11
N GLU A 109 9.32 -2.34 -2.79
CA GLU A 109 9.85 -2.00 -1.47
C GLU A 109 8.74 -1.92 -0.41
N GLY A 110 7.50 -1.67 -0.86
CA GLY A 110 6.30 -1.70 -0.05
C GLY A 110 5.66 -3.09 0.01
N GLN A 111 4.43 -3.14 0.52
CA GLN A 111 3.57 -4.31 0.39
C GLN A 111 2.60 -4.06 -0.76
N PHE A 112 2.70 -4.84 -1.84
CA PHE A 112 1.89 -4.65 -3.03
C PHE A 112 0.81 -5.72 -3.11
N PHE A 113 -0.45 -5.30 -3.25
CA PHE A 113 -1.61 -6.19 -3.27
C PHE A 113 -2.48 -5.97 -4.51
N ASP A 114 -3.09 -7.05 -5.02
CA ASP A 114 -4.15 -6.99 -6.03
C ASP A 114 -5.53 -6.70 -5.40
N THR A 115 -6.58 -6.59 -6.21
CA THR A 115 -7.96 -6.30 -5.74
C THR A 115 -8.53 -7.35 -4.79
N LEU A 116 -7.97 -8.56 -4.75
CA LEU A 116 -8.38 -9.64 -3.86
C LEU A 116 -7.57 -9.66 -2.54
N GLY A 117 -6.63 -8.73 -2.36
CA GLY A 117 -5.81 -8.64 -1.15
C GLY A 117 -4.68 -9.65 -1.12
N ARG A 118 -4.33 -10.22 -2.28
CA ARG A 118 -3.20 -11.15 -2.45
C ARG A 118 -1.94 -10.36 -2.77
N ARG A 119 -0.82 -10.76 -2.18
CA ARG A 119 0.46 -10.10 -2.40
C ARG A 119 0.97 -10.40 -3.80
N ILE A 120 1.42 -9.36 -4.48
CA ILE A 120 1.99 -9.41 -5.82
C ILE A 120 3.37 -8.75 -5.84
N LYS A 121 4.13 -8.99 -6.91
CA LYS A 121 5.46 -8.41 -7.12
C LYS A 121 5.65 -8.10 -8.60
N ILE A 122 6.33 -7.00 -8.89
CA ILE A 122 6.79 -6.67 -10.25
C ILE A 122 8.12 -7.39 -10.48
N GLU A 123 8.19 -8.16 -11.56
CA GLU A 123 9.43 -8.78 -12.02
C GLU A 123 9.94 -8.06 -13.27
N PRO A 124 11.27 -7.90 -13.42
CA PRO A 124 11.82 -7.40 -14.66
C PRO A 124 11.51 -8.38 -15.80
N LEU A 125 11.19 -7.85 -16.98
CA LEU A 125 11.14 -8.68 -18.18
C LEU A 125 12.55 -9.25 -18.40
N ALA A 126 12.67 -10.57 -18.48
CA ALA A 126 13.93 -11.20 -18.82
C ALA A 126 14.39 -10.66 -20.18
N GLU A 127 15.62 -10.16 -20.26
CA GLU A 127 16.25 -9.83 -21.54
C GLU A 127 16.37 -11.14 -22.34
N VAL A 128 15.63 -11.21 -23.45
CA VAL A 128 15.70 -12.30 -24.44
C VAL A 128 16.81 -12.06 -25.44
#